data_AF-A0A380EIJ0-F1
#
_entry.id   AF-A0A380EIJ0-F1
#
_cell.length_a   1.000
_cell.length_b   1.000
_cell.length_c   1.000
_cell.angle_alpha   90.00
_cell.angle_beta   90.00
_cell.angle_gamma   90.00
#
_symmetry.space_group_name_H-M   'P 1'
#
loop_
_entity.id
_entity.type
_entity.pdbx_description
1 polymer ?
#
loop_
_entity_poly.entity_id
_entity_poly.type
_entity_poly.pdbx_seq_one_letter_code
_entity_poly.pdbx_strand_id
1 'polypeptide(L)'
;MLEGIFTNSASAIEYSDLHHKSKFDSKRLSNAKMSFINPTQLENKNTNDRLLKHDLLFHDMFVNDDWKKDFKVEFENEALSKKFINKDIDIFAGNYGYGCHGGATNKTQCSYGGVTLSDNNKYDDYKNIPCNLWIDGHQTEIELTAVKTKRKLLLFKN
;
A
#
# COMPACT_ATOMS: atom_id res chain seq x y z
N MET A 1 17.30 -5.80 -37.55
CA MET A 1 16.02 -5.51 -36.88
C MET A 1 16.08 -6.18 -35.53
N LEU A 2 16.20 -5.42 -34.44
CA LEU A 2 16.15 -5.98 -33.09
C LEU A 2 14.68 -6.24 -32.75
N GLU A 3 14.36 -7.50 -32.49
CA GLU A 3 13.10 -7.92 -31.90
C GLU A 3 13.01 -7.34 -30.47
N GLY A 4 11.98 -6.53 -30.25
CA GLY A 4 11.70 -5.91 -28.96
C GLY A 4 11.36 -6.96 -27.92
N ILE A 5 12.04 -6.88 -26.77
CA ILE A 5 11.84 -7.73 -25.60
C ILE A 5 10.39 -7.53 -25.11
N PHE A 6 9.53 -8.53 -25.34
CA PHE A 6 8.24 -8.65 -24.66
C PHE A 6 8.49 -8.94 -23.18
N THR A 7 8.33 -7.94 -22.31
CA THR A 7 8.35 -8.14 -20.86
C THR A 7 6.98 -8.62 -20.40
N ASN A 8 6.66 -9.91 -20.56
CA ASN A 8 5.51 -10.53 -19.90
C ASN A 8 5.98 -11.75 -19.11
N SER A 9 6.11 -11.60 -17.78
CA SER A 9 6.21 -12.73 -16.86
C SER A 9 5.47 -12.45 -15.53
N ALA A 10 4.18 -12.23 -15.67
CA ALA A 10 3.09 -12.76 -14.84
C ALA A 10 1.97 -13.02 -15.86
N SER A 11 1.10 -14.03 -15.68
CA SER A 11 0.02 -14.38 -16.63
C SER A 11 -0.57 -13.12 -17.26
N ALA A 12 -0.38 -12.93 -18.57
CA ALA A 12 -0.85 -11.72 -19.25
C ALA A 12 -2.35 -11.61 -18.96
N ILE A 13 -2.74 -10.57 -18.22
CA ILE A 13 -4.15 -10.29 -17.98
C ILE A 13 -4.70 -9.87 -19.34
N GLU A 14 -5.57 -10.68 -19.91
CA GLU A 14 -6.22 -10.35 -21.18
C GLU A 14 -7.12 -9.12 -20.97
N TYR A 15 -7.23 -8.27 -21.99
CA TYR A 15 -8.06 -7.07 -21.89
C TYR A 15 -9.52 -7.40 -21.51
N SER A 16 -10.01 -8.57 -21.93
CA SER A 16 -11.34 -9.09 -21.59
C SER A 16 -11.55 -9.36 -20.10
N ASP A 17 -10.46 -9.58 -19.35
CA ASP A 17 -10.51 -9.91 -17.92
C ASP A 17 -10.54 -8.64 -17.05
N LEU A 18 -10.29 -7.48 -17.65
CA LEU A 18 -10.36 -6.19 -16.95
C LEU A 18 -11.81 -5.79 -16.67
N HIS A 19 -12.07 -5.39 -15.42
CA HIS A 19 -13.38 -4.86 -15.06
C HIS A 19 -13.65 -3.51 -15.75
N HIS A 20 -14.72 -3.43 -16.53
CA HIS A 20 -15.18 -2.17 -17.11
C HIS A 20 -15.69 -1.21 -16.03
N LYS A 21 -15.24 0.05 -16.08
CA LYS A 21 -15.68 1.13 -15.19
C LYS A 21 -17.21 1.27 -15.11
N SER A 22 -17.91 1.06 -16.24
CA SER A 22 -19.37 1.12 -16.35
C SER A 22 -20.11 0.07 -15.52
N LYS A 23 -19.43 -1.00 -15.06
CA LYS A 23 -20.01 -2.01 -14.16
C LYS A 23 -20.09 -1.55 -12.70
N PHE A 24 -19.51 -0.40 -12.36
CA PHE A 24 -19.48 0.11 -10.99
C PHE A 24 -20.34 1.37 -10.84
N ASP A 25 -21.13 1.41 -9.76
CA ASP A 25 -21.88 2.60 -9.38
C ASP A 25 -20.96 3.75 -8.93
N SER A 26 -21.52 4.96 -8.86
CA SER A 26 -20.79 6.18 -8.48
C SER A 26 -20.17 6.10 -7.08
N LYS A 27 -20.81 5.41 -6.13
CA LYS A 27 -20.31 5.25 -4.77
C LYS A 27 -19.06 4.36 -4.74
N ARG A 28 -19.07 3.24 -5.45
CA ARG A 28 -17.90 2.35 -5.58
C ARG A 28 -16.73 3.06 -6.25
N LEU A 29 -17.00 3.81 -7.33
CA LEU A 29 -15.97 4.60 -8.00
C LEU A 29 -15.39 5.68 -7.09
N SER A 30 -16.23 6.37 -6.32
CA SER A 30 -15.80 7.36 -5.33
C SER A 30 -14.93 6.71 -4.25
N ASN A 31 -15.34 5.56 -3.71
CA ASN A 31 -14.57 4.84 -2.70
C ASN A 31 -13.19 4.42 -3.23
N ALA A 32 -13.13 3.85 -4.44
CA ALA A 32 -11.88 3.47 -5.07
C ALA A 32 -10.95 4.67 -5.24
N LYS A 33 -11.46 5.82 -5.70
CA LYS A 33 -10.69 7.08 -5.78
C LYS A 33 -10.14 7.48 -4.42
N MET A 34 -10.97 7.47 -3.37
CA MET A 34 -10.55 7.87 -2.02
C MET A 34 -9.45 6.99 -1.43
N SER A 35 -9.40 5.69 -1.79
CA SER A 35 -8.36 4.77 -1.35
C SER A 35 -6.94 5.13 -1.82
N PHE A 36 -6.79 5.99 -2.85
CA PHE A 36 -5.50 6.40 -3.41
C PHE A 36 -5.07 7.83 -3.04
N ILE A 37 -5.97 8.67 -2.52
CA ILE A 37 -5.68 10.12 -2.34
C ILE A 37 -4.81 10.40 -1.11
N ASN A 38 -5.00 9.65 -0.02
CA ASN A 38 -4.34 9.93 1.26
C ASN A 38 -3.77 8.65 1.88
N PRO A 39 -2.62 8.14 1.39
CA PRO A 39 -1.97 6.99 2.01
C PRO A 39 -1.48 7.35 3.41
N THR A 40 -1.56 6.38 4.31
CA THR A 40 -0.82 6.43 5.57
C THR A 40 0.66 6.23 5.28
N GLN A 41 1.49 7.17 5.73
CA GLN A 41 2.95 7.05 5.72
C GLN A 41 3.47 7.16 7.15
N LEU A 42 4.09 6.10 7.64
CA LEU A 42 4.68 6.03 8.97
C LEU A 42 6.08 5.45 8.84
N GLU A 43 7.03 5.99 9.57
CA GLU A 43 8.43 5.54 9.55
C GLU A 43 8.89 5.15 10.94
N ASN A 44 9.79 4.16 10.98
CA ASN A 44 10.47 3.67 12.18
C ASN A 44 9.48 3.36 13.32
N LYS A 45 8.45 2.57 13.01
CA LYS A 45 7.42 2.14 13.96
C LYS A 45 7.67 0.72 14.39
N ASN A 46 7.31 0.42 15.63
CA ASN A 46 7.48 -0.89 16.21
C ASN A 46 6.22 -1.23 17.01
N THR A 47 5.83 -2.50 16.98
CA THR A 47 4.82 -3.03 17.89
C THR A 47 5.11 -4.48 18.22
N ASN A 48 4.74 -4.85 19.44
CA ASN A 48 4.69 -6.23 19.92
C ASN A 48 3.25 -6.76 20.00
N ASP A 49 2.26 -5.95 19.62
CA ASP A 49 0.84 -6.25 19.80
C ASP A 49 0.11 -6.61 18.50
N ARG A 50 -0.94 -7.42 18.66
CA ARG A 50 -1.79 -7.95 17.61
C ARG A 50 -3.20 -8.18 18.14
N LEU A 51 -4.20 -7.89 17.33
CA LEU A 51 -5.58 -8.32 17.62
C LEU A 51 -5.80 -9.76 17.16
N LEU A 52 -5.36 -10.08 15.93
CA LEU A 52 -5.41 -11.42 15.33
C LEU A 52 -4.01 -11.87 14.93
N LYS A 53 -3.81 -13.18 14.75
CA LYS A 53 -2.48 -13.73 14.44
C LYS A 53 -1.85 -13.15 13.16
N HIS A 54 -2.66 -12.66 12.22
CA HIS A 54 -2.24 -12.15 10.91
C HIS A 54 -2.25 -10.62 10.82
N ASP A 55 -2.32 -9.90 11.95
CA ASP A 55 -2.22 -8.43 11.94
C ASP A 55 -1.04 -7.93 12.79
N LEU A 56 -0.86 -6.61 12.78
CA LEU A 56 -0.06 -5.82 13.71
C LEU A 56 -0.92 -4.66 14.20
N LEU A 57 -0.97 -4.45 15.51
CA LEU A 57 -1.73 -3.36 16.13
C LEU A 57 -0.79 -2.33 16.75
N PHE A 58 -0.98 -1.07 16.41
CA PHE A 58 -0.20 0.06 16.91
C PHE A 58 -1.13 1.00 17.67
N HIS A 59 -0.84 1.20 18.94
CA HIS A 59 -1.60 2.13 19.79
C HIS A 59 -1.03 3.55 19.74
N ASP A 60 -1.90 4.53 19.96
CA ASP A 60 -1.53 5.94 20.13
C ASP A 60 -0.68 6.50 18.96
N MET A 61 -0.94 6.01 17.75
CA MET A 61 -0.21 6.35 16.53
C MET A 61 -0.50 7.74 16.01
N PHE A 62 -1.69 8.24 16.27
CA PHE A 62 -2.16 9.55 15.81
C PHE A 62 -2.38 10.45 17.03
N VAL A 63 -1.29 11.07 17.47
CA VAL A 63 -1.34 12.02 18.59
C VAL A 63 -2.10 13.28 18.15
N ASN A 64 -3.02 13.76 18.98
CA ASN A 64 -3.87 14.93 18.72
C ASN A 64 -4.86 14.78 17.55
N ASP A 65 -5.26 13.55 17.20
CA ASP A 65 -6.36 13.29 16.26
C ASP A 65 -7.58 12.75 17.03
N ASP A 66 -8.68 13.49 17.02
CA ASP A 66 -9.90 13.12 17.75
C ASP A 66 -10.61 11.90 17.16
N TRP A 67 -10.36 11.60 15.88
CA TRP A 67 -11.04 10.57 15.09
C TRP A 67 -10.19 9.30 14.92
N LYS A 68 -8.88 9.41 15.10
CA LYS A 68 -7.93 8.32 14.91
C LYS A 68 -6.99 8.27 16.10
N LYS A 69 -6.82 7.08 16.65
CA LYS A 69 -5.92 6.83 17.77
C LYS A 69 -4.96 5.72 17.42
N ASP A 70 -5.52 4.59 16.96
CA ASP A 70 -4.77 3.38 16.70
C ASP A 70 -4.67 3.11 15.19
N PHE A 71 -3.66 2.33 14.81
CA PHE A 71 -3.47 1.85 13.45
C PHE A 71 -3.30 0.34 13.44
N LYS A 72 -3.97 -0.35 12.52
CA LYS A 72 -3.86 -1.81 12.36
C LYS A 72 -3.45 -2.17 10.94
N VAL A 73 -2.43 -3.01 10.79
CA VAL A 73 -2.05 -3.58 9.49
C VAL A 73 -2.48 -5.03 9.44
N GLU A 74 -3.27 -5.37 8.43
CA GLU A 74 -3.71 -6.74 8.16
C GLU A 74 -2.86 -7.36 7.06
N PHE A 75 -2.45 -8.61 7.28
CA PHE A 75 -1.72 -9.43 6.33
C PHE A 75 -2.56 -10.63 5.90
N GLU A 76 -2.20 -11.21 4.76
CA GLU A 76 -2.85 -12.41 4.24
C GLU A 76 -2.76 -13.61 5.19
N ASN A 77 -1.68 -13.70 5.99
CA ASN A 77 -1.45 -14.83 6.87
C ASN A 77 -0.53 -14.49 8.05
N GLU A 78 -0.48 -15.39 9.03
CA GLU A 78 0.36 -15.28 10.23
C GLU A 78 1.87 -15.30 9.91
N ALA A 79 2.29 -15.95 8.83
CA ALA A 79 3.71 -15.99 8.47
C ALA A 79 4.21 -14.60 8.08
N LEU A 80 3.39 -13.78 7.44
CA LEU A 80 3.72 -12.39 7.11
C LEU A 80 3.78 -11.50 8.36
N SER A 81 2.80 -11.55 9.26
CA SER A 81 2.83 -10.73 10.49
C SER A 81 4.06 -11.06 11.36
N LYS A 82 4.44 -12.34 11.46
CA LYS A 82 5.64 -12.79 12.18
C LYS A 82 6.95 -12.24 11.63
N LYS A 83 7.02 -11.85 10.35
CA LYS A 83 8.22 -11.23 9.77
C LYS A 83 8.46 -9.80 10.32
N PHE A 84 7.40 -9.15 10.81
CA PHE A 84 7.40 -7.72 11.09
C PHE A 84 7.12 -7.37 12.57
N ILE A 85 6.49 -8.26 13.33
CA ILE A 85 6.29 -8.04 14.76
C ILE A 85 7.63 -7.90 15.50
N ASN A 86 7.70 -6.99 16.47
CA ASN A 86 8.92 -6.64 17.22
C ASN A 86 10.08 -6.15 16.33
N LYS A 87 9.80 -5.64 15.12
CA LYS A 87 10.79 -5.03 14.23
C LYS A 87 10.44 -3.57 13.98
N ASP A 88 11.48 -2.78 13.71
CA ASP A 88 11.32 -1.42 13.23
C ASP A 88 10.93 -1.49 11.75
N ILE A 89 9.76 -0.92 11.46
CA ILE A 89 9.12 -0.97 10.17
C ILE A 89 8.68 0.42 9.69
N ASP A 90 8.62 0.54 8.37
CA ASP A 90 8.02 1.67 7.69
C ASP A 90 6.72 1.21 7.00
N ILE A 91 5.67 2.00 7.11
CA ILE A 91 4.34 1.73 6.54
C ILE A 91 4.08 2.75 5.43
N PHE A 92 3.63 2.28 4.27
CA PHE A 92 3.10 3.11 3.19
C PHE A 92 1.90 2.38 2.57
N ALA A 93 0.68 2.78 2.95
CA ALA A 93 -0.52 2.07 2.52
C ALA A 93 -1.75 2.97 2.50
N GLY A 94 -2.65 2.75 1.54
CA GLY A 94 -4.02 3.26 1.64
C GLY A 94 -4.72 2.67 2.87
N ASN A 95 -5.42 3.53 3.62
CA ASN A 95 -6.12 3.17 4.86
C ASN A 95 -7.64 3.17 4.69
N TYR A 96 -8.32 2.57 5.65
CA TYR A 96 -9.78 2.57 5.76
C TYR A 96 -10.23 2.53 7.23
N GLY A 97 -11.36 3.18 7.53
CA GLY A 97 -11.99 3.13 8.85
C GLY A 97 -13.28 2.30 8.90
N TYR A 98 -14.04 2.26 7.80
CA TYR A 98 -15.30 1.49 7.74
C TYR A 98 -15.01 -0.02 7.80
N GLY A 99 -15.61 -0.72 8.76
CA GLY A 99 -15.36 -2.14 8.98
C GLY A 99 -13.99 -2.45 9.60
N CYS A 100 -13.23 -1.43 10.02
CA CYS A 100 -11.99 -1.63 10.76
C CYS A 100 -12.28 -1.94 12.23
N HIS A 101 -11.77 -3.08 12.70
CA HIS A 101 -11.82 -3.49 14.10
C HIS A 101 -10.40 -3.54 14.66
N GLY A 102 -10.12 -2.80 15.73
CA GLY A 102 -8.80 -2.69 16.34
C GLY A 102 -8.84 -2.40 17.83
N GLY A 103 -7.83 -1.71 18.35
CA GLY A 103 -7.68 -1.42 19.78
C GLY A 103 -8.75 -0.46 20.29
N ALA A 104 -8.67 0.80 19.88
CA ALA A 104 -9.62 1.84 20.29
C ALA A 104 -10.94 1.75 19.52
N THR A 105 -12.05 1.61 20.25
CA THR A 105 -13.42 1.60 19.71
C THR A 105 -13.68 2.82 18.84
N ASN A 106 -14.05 2.58 17.58
CA ASN A 106 -14.34 3.61 16.56
C ASN A 106 -13.21 4.61 16.28
N LYS A 107 -11.98 4.34 16.76
CA LYS A 107 -10.80 5.21 16.58
C LYS A 107 -9.59 4.45 16.04
N THR A 108 -9.82 3.34 15.35
CA THR A 108 -8.76 2.59 14.66
C THR A 108 -8.87 2.83 13.15
N GLN A 109 -7.74 3.06 12.49
CA GLN A 109 -7.62 2.97 11.03
C GLN A 109 -6.91 1.66 10.65
N CYS A 110 -7.37 1.01 9.60
CA CYS A 110 -6.81 -0.25 9.12
C CYS A 110 -6.15 -0.06 7.74
N SER A 111 -5.20 -0.92 7.42
CA SER A 111 -4.68 -1.09 6.06
C SER A 111 -4.36 -2.54 5.76
N TYR A 112 -4.25 -2.86 4.47
CA TYR A 112 -3.72 -4.14 4.01
C TYR A 112 -2.25 -3.97 3.58
N GLY A 113 -1.35 -4.71 4.23
CA GLY A 113 0.09 -4.73 3.90
C GLY A 113 0.75 -3.34 3.90
N GLY A 114 1.63 -3.11 2.91
CA GLY A 114 2.39 -1.86 2.77
C GLY A 114 3.48 -1.66 3.82
N VAL A 115 3.98 -2.75 4.40
CA VAL A 115 4.96 -2.75 5.49
C VAL A 115 6.31 -3.22 4.98
N THR A 116 7.37 -2.45 5.23
CA THR A 116 8.76 -2.83 4.94
C THR A 116 9.60 -2.69 6.21
N LEU A 117 10.65 -3.51 6.37
CA LEU A 117 11.64 -3.28 7.42
C LEU A 117 12.31 -1.90 7.23
N SER A 118 12.54 -1.17 8.32
CA SER A 118 13.21 0.14 8.29
C SER A 118 14.73 -0.02 8.14
N ASP A 119 15.31 -1.01 8.79
CA ASP A 119 16.75 -1.24 8.83
C ASP A 119 17.35 -1.44 7.43
N ASN A 120 18.39 -0.65 7.13
CA ASN A 120 19.15 -0.69 5.88
C ASN A 120 18.32 -0.53 4.59
N ASN A 121 17.05 -0.15 4.71
CA ASN A 121 16.11 -0.12 3.59
C ASN A 121 15.93 1.27 2.98
N LYS A 122 16.78 2.25 3.31
CA LYS A 122 16.70 3.62 2.79
C LYS A 122 17.82 3.92 1.78
N TYR A 123 17.46 4.57 0.68
CA TYR A 123 18.40 5.27 -0.21
C TYR A 123 18.76 6.62 0.42
N ASP A 124 19.96 7.13 0.11
CA ASP A 124 20.42 8.45 0.58
C ASP A 124 19.59 9.59 -0.04
N ASP A 125 19.16 9.40 -1.30
CA ASP A 125 18.25 10.30 -2.00
C ASP A 125 17.08 9.54 -2.64
N TYR A 126 16.05 10.26 -3.08
CA TYR A 126 14.93 9.70 -3.82
C TYR A 126 15.39 9.01 -5.09
N LYS A 127 14.90 7.79 -5.30
CA LYS A 127 15.05 7.06 -6.56
C LYS A 127 13.75 7.15 -7.35
N ASN A 128 13.84 7.66 -8.57
CA ASN A 128 12.72 7.71 -9.51
C ASN A 128 12.47 6.31 -10.10
N ILE A 129 11.19 5.96 -10.29
CA ILE A 129 10.74 4.72 -10.92
C ILE A 129 10.13 5.10 -12.27
N PRO A 130 10.80 4.79 -13.40
CA PRO A 130 10.23 5.04 -14.72
C PRO A 130 8.93 4.25 -14.91
N CYS A 131 7.90 4.91 -15.44
CA CYS A 131 6.62 4.28 -15.76
C CYS A 131 6.34 4.41 -17.25
N ASN A 132 5.92 3.32 -17.89
CA ASN A 132 5.42 3.34 -19.26
C ASN A 132 3.89 3.41 -19.20
N LEU A 133 3.31 4.51 -19.68
CA LEU A 133 1.86 4.70 -19.74
C LEU A 133 1.36 4.47 -21.17
N TRP A 134 0.31 3.67 -21.31
CA TRP A 134 -0.36 3.39 -22.57
C TRP A 134 -1.84 3.74 -22.45
N ILE A 135 -2.35 4.55 -23.38
CA ILE A 135 -3.77 4.93 -23.47
C ILE A 135 -4.24 4.58 -24.88
N ASP A 136 -5.25 3.71 -24.98
CA ASP A 136 -5.80 3.24 -26.25
C ASP A 136 -4.73 2.73 -27.24
N GLY A 137 -3.71 2.04 -26.73
CA GLY A 137 -2.60 1.50 -27.53
C GLY A 137 -1.51 2.50 -27.90
N HIS A 138 -1.61 3.76 -27.46
CA HIS A 138 -0.61 4.80 -27.70
C HIS A 138 0.22 5.08 -26.43
N GLN A 139 1.54 5.05 -26.57
CA GLN A 139 2.43 5.43 -25.48
C GLN A 139 2.27 6.92 -25.17
N THR A 140 2.07 7.24 -23.90
CA THR A 140 1.91 8.60 -23.38
C THR A 140 3.07 8.91 -22.44
N GLU A 141 3.65 10.11 -22.56
CA GLU A 141 4.72 10.55 -21.68
C GLU A 141 4.22 10.79 -20.26
N ILE A 142 5.07 10.46 -19.29
CA ILE A 142 4.87 10.76 -17.87
C ILE A 142 6.17 11.33 -17.32
N GLU A 143 6.06 12.31 -16.43
CA GLU A 143 7.23 12.88 -15.77
C GLU A 143 7.99 11.79 -15.01
N LEU A 144 9.32 11.77 -15.13
CA LEU A 144 10.18 10.81 -14.41
C LEU A 144 10.01 10.91 -12.88
N THR A 145 9.58 12.06 -12.38
CA THR A 145 9.33 12.33 -10.97
C THR A 145 7.96 11.89 -10.47
N ALA A 146 7.09 11.38 -11.34
CA ALA A 146 5.72 10.98 -10.99
C ALA A 146 5.69 9.85 -9.94
N VAL A 147 6.66 8.93 -9.98
CA VAL A 147 6.82 7.88 -8.98
C VAL A 147 8.26 7.87 -8.48
N LYS A 148 8.43 8.05 -7.17
CA LYS A 148 9.73 8.03 -6.51
C LYS A 148 9.65 7.38 -5.15
N THR A 149 10.76 6.83 -4.69
CA THR A 149 10.86 6.16 -3.40
C THR A 149 12.19 6.48 -2.71
N LYS A 150 12.17 6.56 -1.38
CA LYS A 150 13.39 6.48 -0.57
C LYS A 150 13.70 5.06 -0.10
N ARG A 151 12.83 4.08 -0.39
CA ARG A 151 12.98 2.70 0.07
C ARG A 151 13.63 1.81 -1.00
N LYS A 152 14.58 0.96 -0.59
CA LYS A 152 15.31 0.03 -1.47
C LYS A 152 14.45 -1.17 -1.87
N LEU A 153 13.77 -1.77 -0.89
CA LEU A 153 12.76 -2.80 -1.07
C LEU A 153 11.38 -2.17 -0.97
N LEU A 154 10.58 -2.39 -2.00
CA LEU A 154 9.16 -2.03 -2.07
C LEU A 154 8.34 -3.31 -2.10
N LEU A 155 7.26 -3.35 -1.33
CA LEU A 155 6.25 -4.38 -1.47
C LEU A 155 5.11 -3.82 -2.32
N PHE A 156 4.77 -4.54 -3.40
CA PHE A 156 3.54 -4.28 -4.14
C PHE A 156 2.35 -4.64 -3.26
N LYS A 157 1.38 -3.72 -3.20
CA LYS A 157 0.07 -3.98 -2.60
C LYS A 157 -0.74 -4.79 -3.62
N ASN A 158 -1.13 -6.01 -3.26
CA ASN A 158 -2.13 -6.79 -4.01
C ASN A 158 -3.54 -6.26 -3.73
#